data_AF-A0A8T6UEV0-F1
#
_entry.id   AF-A0A8T6UEV0-F1
#
_cell.length_a   1.000
_cell.length_b   1.000
_cell.length_c   1.000
_cell.angle_alpha   90.00
_cell.angle_beta   90.00
_cell.angle_gamma   90.00
#
_symmetry.space_group_name_H-M   'P 1'
#
loop_
_entity.id
_entity.type
_entity.pdbx_description
1 polymer ?
#
loop_
_entity_poly.entity_id
_entity_poly.type
_entity_poly.pdbx_seq_one_letter_code
_entity_poly.pdbx_strand_id
1 'polypeptide(L)' 'MCCMYLVKEAMIAQEHHPDMHATMVHMDLRAYGKGYDAYLDRAEGKGIEFLRGRAAEVRS' A
#
# COMPACT_ATOMS: atom_id res chain seq x y z
N MET A 1 3.06 7.45 11.34
CA MET A 1 1.87 6.83 10.73
C MET A 1 2.35 5.95 9.59
N CYS A 2 2.47 4.62 9.79
CA CYS A 2 3.22 3.73 8.89
C CYS A 2 2.46 3.32 7.61
N CYS A 3 1.13 3.25 7.64
CA CYS A 3 0.32 2.80 6.50
C CYS A 3 0.52 3.70 5.27
N MET A 4 0.42 5.02 5.43
CA MET A 4 0.56 5.92 4.27
C MET A 4 2.00 6.08 3.79
N TYR A 5 3.00 5.88 4.65
CA TYR A 5 4.39 5.79 4.19
C TYR A 5 4.57 4.57 3.28
N LEU A 6 4.06 3.39 3.67
CA LEU A 6 4.13 2.19 2.84
C LEU A 6 3.42 2.38 1.49
N VAL A 7 2.23 2.97 1.49
CA VAL A 7 1.49 3.26 0.24
C VAL A 7 2.31 4.20 -0.65
N LYS A 8 2.94 5.22 -0.08
CA LYS A 8 3.79 6.15 -0.83
C LYS A 8 4.99 5.45 -1.46
N GLU A 9 5.73 4.67 -0.68
CA GLU A 9 6.89 3.95 -1.20
C GLU A 9 6.49 2.93 -2.27
N ALA A 10 5.36 2.23 -2.11
CA ALA A 10 4.83 1.31 -3.11
C ALA A 10 4.48 2.04 -4.42
N MET A 11 3.81 3.19 -4.33
CA MET A 11 3.50 4.03 -5.49
C MET A 11 4.76 4.53 -6.22
N ILE A 12 5.79 4.93 -5.48
CA ILE A 12 7.08 5.38 -6.04
C ILE A 12 7.81 4.21 -6.71
N ALA A 13 7.85 3.05 -6.05
CA ALA A 13 8.50 1.86 -6.60
C ALA A 13 7.84 1.44 -7.93
N GLN A 14 6.51 1.53 -8.02
CA GLN A 14 5.79 1.23 -9.25
C GLN A 14 5.98 2.28 -10.36
N GLU A 15 6.27 3.54 -10.01
CA GLU A 15 6.67 4.57 -10.99
C GLU A 15 8.02 4.26 -11.64
N HIS A 16 8.94 3.66 -10.90
CA HIS A 16 10.25 3.23 -11.42
C HIS A 16 10.19 1.85 -12.09
N HIS A 17 9.27 1.00 -11.65
CA HIS A 17 9.08 -0.37 -12.13
C HIS A 17 7.59 -0.62 -12.43
N PRO A 18 7.10 -0.26 -13.64
CA PRO A 18 5.67 -0.36 -13.99
C PRO A 18 5.09 -1.77 -13.90
N ASP A 19 5.91 -2.79 -14.11
CA ASP A 19 5.51 -4.20 -14.06
C ASP A 19 5.53 -4.79 -12.65
N MET A 20 5.91 -3.98 -11.64
CA MET A 20 5.97 -4.43 -10.25
C MET A 20 4.56 -4.62 -9.68
N HIS A 21 4.34 -5.76 -9.04
CA HIS A 21 3.15 -6.03 -8.25
C HIS A 21 3.42 -5.84 -6.76
N ALA A 22 2.55 -5.11 -6.07
CA ALA A 22 2.70 -4.82 -4.65
C ALA A 22 1.45 -5.26 -3.88
N THR A 23 1.65 -6.05 -2.82
CA THR A 23 0.59 -6.41 -1.87
C THR A 23 0.98 -5.95 -0.48
N MET A 24 0.18 -5.06 0.12
CA MET A 24 0.38 -4.54 1.47
C MET A 24 -0.47 -5.29 2.48
N VAL A 25 0.20 -5.94 3.45
CA VAL A 25 -0.46 -6.60 4.57
C VAL A 25 -0.64 -5.61 5.72
N HIS A 26 -1.88 -5.41 6.18
CA HIS A 26 -2.17 -4.47 7.26
C HIS A 26 -3.23 -5.03 8.23
N MET A 27 -3.09 -4.70 9.52
CA MET A 27 -4.12 -5.01 10.53
C MET A 27 -5.27 -4.00 10.48
N ASP A 28 -4.90 -2.72 10.39
CA ASP A 28 -5.81 -1.58 10.37
C ASP A 28 -5.20 -0.50 9.49
N LEU A 29 -5.95 -0.05 8.49
CA LEU A 29 -5.49 0.96 7.54
C LEU A 29 -5.82 2.34 8.10
N ARG A 30 -4.81 3.02 8.63
CA ARG A 30 -4.99 4.32 9.30
C ARG A 30 -4.58 5.47 8.38
N ALA A 31 -5.56 5.98 7.65
CA ALA A 31 -5.47 7.12 6.74
C ALA A 31 -5.98 8.42 7.40
N TYR A 32 -5.34 8.85 8.49
CA TYR A 32 -5.77 10.06 9.19
C TYR A 32 -5.31 11.34 8.49
N GLY A 33 -6.23 12.06 7.87
CA GLY A 33 -5.98 13.37 7.26
C GLY A 33 -6.73 13.60 5.94
N LYS A 34 -6.79 14.85 5.50
CA LYS A 34 -7.51 15.24 4.28
C LYS A 34 -6.82 14.67 3.04
N GLY A 35 -7.55 13.90 2.22
CA GLY A 35 -7.07 13.40 0.94
C GLY A 35 -6.39 12.03 0.96
N TYR A 36 -6.36 11.35 2.12
CA TYR A 36 -5.78 10.00 2.17
C TYR A 36 -6.68 8.94 1.53
N ASP A 37 -8.00 9.06 1.62
CA ASP A 37 -8.92 8.14 0.92
C ASP A 37 -8.66 8.17 -0.59
N ALA A 38 -8.61 9.37 -1.19
CA ALA A 38 -8.27 9.54 -2.60
C ALA A 38 -6.86 9.04 -2.96
N TYR A 39 -5.92 9.05 -2.00
CA TYR A 39 -4.58 8.51 -2.21
C TYR A 39 -4.58 6.98 -2.24
N LEU A 40 -5.39 6.35 -1.37
CA LEU A 40 -5.61 4.91 -1.38
C LEU A 40 -6.32 4.46 -2.65
N ASP A 41 -7.38 5.16 -3.07
CA ASP A 41 -8.09 4.87 -4.32
C ASP A 41 -7.14 4.92 -5.53
N ARG A 42 -6.23 5.90 -5.53
CA ARG A 42 -5.20 6.02 -6.58
C ARG A 42 -4.18 4.89 -6.51
N ALA A 43 -3.81 4.43 -5.32
CA ALA A 43 -2.90 3.30 -5.15
C ALA A 43 -3.55 2.00 -5.67
N GLU A 44 -4.80 1.74 -5.31
CA GLU A 44 -5.59 0.61 -5.83
C GLU A 44 -5.72 0.68 -7.36
N GLY A 45 -5.99 1.87 -7.90
CA GLY A 45 -6.07 2.10 -9.35
C GLY A 45 -4.75 1.87 -10.09
N LYS A 46 -3.60 1.87 -9.40
CA LYS A 46 -2.31 1.46 -9.98
C LYS A 46 -2.00 -0.03 -9.76
N GLY A 47 -2.91 -0.81 -9.19
CA GLY A 47 -2.73 -2.25 -8.97
C GLY A 47 -1.98 -2.60 -7.69
N ILE A 48 -1.97 -1.69 -6.71
CA ILE A 48 -1.50 -2.00 -5.36
C ILE A 48 -2.63 -2.69 -4.59
N GLU A 49 -2.38 -3.87 -4.06
CA GLU A 49 -3.35 -4.66 -3.32
C GLU A 49 -3.24 -4.45 -1.81
N PHE A 50 -4.38 -4.42 -1.12
CA PHE A 50 -4.46 -4.31 0.33
C PHE A 50 -5.01 -5.60 0.94
N LEU A 51 -4.17 -6.34 1.66
CA LEU A 51 -4.55 -7.56 2.36
C LEU A 51 -4.73 -7.27 3.85
N ARG A 52 -5.97 -7.37 4.33
CA ARG A 52 -6.24 -7.24 5.76
C ARG A 52 -5.81 -8.51 6.50
N GLY A 53 -4.79 -8.40 7.33
CA GLY A 53 -4.24 -9.50 8.10
C GLY A 53 -3.03 -9.11 8.94
N ARG A 54 -2.56 -10.06 9.74
CA ARG A 54 -1.28 -9.95 10.44
C ARG A 54 -0.33 -10.97 9.82
N ALA A 55 0.75 -10.51 9.21
CA ALA A 55 1.77 -11.39 8.68
C ALA A 55 2.35 -12.24 9.84
N ALA A 56 2.37 -13.57 9.66
CA ALA A 56 2.84 -14.52 10.65
C ALA A 56 4.27 -14.98 10.37
N GLU A 57 4.61 -15.17 9.09
CA GLU A 57 5.90 -15.67 8.65
C GLU A 57 6.21 -15.10 7.26
N VAL A 58 7.50 -14.85 6.99
CA VAL A 58 8.01 -14.51 5.66
C VAL A 58 8.97 -15.63 5.26
N ARG A 59 8.69 -16.28 4.13
CA ARG A 59 9.54 -17.31 3.53
C ARG A 59 10.09 -16.76 2.21
N SER A 60 11.40 -16.91 2.01
CA SER A 60 12.15 -16.44 0.85
C SER A 60 12.66 -17.59 0.00
#